data_AF-A0A3D2Z1F4-F1
#
_entry.id   AF-A0A3D2Z1F4-F1
#
_cell.length_a   1.000
_cell.length_b   1.000
_cell.length_c   1.000
_cell.angle_alpha   90.00
_cell.angle_beta   90.00
_cell.angle_gamma   90.00
#
_symmetry.space_group_name_H-M   'P 1'
#
loop_
_entity.id
_entity.type
_entity.pdbx_description
1 polymer ?
#
loop_
_entity_poly.entity_id
_entity_poly.type
_entity_poly.pdbx_seq_one_letter_code
_entity_poly.pdbx_strand_id
1 'polypeptide(L)'
;SAAVSHYERHLPADGVLVWHIRPERVNNDDERAKVVDLVCADGLYHDAGYPLGTRAAPDLGQDNLDYYSGDGEFRTTHAGNLGDATDVFDGIRFVDYQPLSNPAINGLSINNVRRAGAGFSADLVLRDPRRAGRLTGLQTWRDTIHVIGDVTITTGASVSLAPRTVVLVSADGRHTGDDTERVEIVVNGTLNSSGATSRFQSAADVPAPGDWTGITVSATGQLSLGSTSIEHTQEAIVVRGGREGLTLNGVRVGQTTGNAIQLFSVTGRIRLLHVTVEGVGGDAVSLIGGDPVVADDLRLLDNGGHGLIRADGKLTLNNSELTGNGEAIGGYDLWLREGTSGTIHGTTFSGTGEGTRVELNRLLTFEENEWSGYRVALRTRSANPRIRSNVFVGVDTVLSLQGFRVPSLVQLNVVSASQILVVNETDQPLKAGRNWWGTTEIAVITSGMSGLVDWDPALNFDPRLPVDFFLAQNFPNPFNSGTTIDFTVSLLEISLSTGERMTLDVRTITGGLVRRIFEQAAAPGIYRVLWDGRDETGRAAASGVYFYELSVGPIRLLRRLTVLR
;
A
#
# COMPACT_ATOMS: atom_id res chain seq x y z
N SER A 1 -57.97 -23.79 -38.67
CA SER A 1 -57.12 -22.65 -38.27
C SER A 1 -55.93 -23.23 -37.53
N ALA A 2 -54.71 -22.99 -37.97
CA ALA A 2 -53.54 -23.32 -37.15
C ALA A 2 -53.70 -22.56 -35.83
N ALA A 3 -53.66 -23.26 -34.69
CA ALA A 3 -53.68 -22.61 -33.40
C ALA A 3 -52.44 -21.73 -33.33
N VAL A 4 -52.65 -20.42 -33.50
CA VAL A 4 -51.61 -19.39 -33.34
C VAL A 4 -50.99 -19.62 -31.97
N SER A 5 -49.67 -19.72 -31.92
CA SER A 5 -48.97 -19.97 -30.65
C SER A 5 -49.33 -18.84 -29.66
N HIS A 6 -49.23 -19.07 -28.35
CA HIS A 6 -49.61 -18.03 -27.39
C HIS A 6 -48.81 -16.73 -27.61
N TYR A 7 -47.56 -16.87 -28.06
CA TYR A 7 -46.62 -15.81 -28.43
C TYR A 7 -47.04 -14.96 -29.63
N GLU A 8 -47.86 -15.51 -30.52
CA GLU A 8 -48.29 -14.82 -31.73
C GLU A 8 -49.69 -14.21 -31.57
N ARG A 9 -50.28 -14.29 -30.37
CA ARG A 9 -51.58 -13.68 -30.09
C ARG A 9 -51.40 -12.21 -29.78
N HIS A 10 -52.21 -11.38 -30.44
CA HIS A 10 -52.31 -9.94 -30.18
C HIS A 10 -50.99 -9.16 -30.30
N LEU A 11 -49.96 -9.72 -30.92
CA LEU A 11 -48.80 -8.96 -31.34
C LEU A 11 -49.26 -7.76 -32.19
N PRO A 12 -48.57 -6.61 -32.10
CA PRO A 12 -48.76 -5.51 -33.03
C PRO A 12 -48.67 -6.02 -34.48
N ALA A 13 -49.40 -5.38 -35.38
CA ALA A 13 -49.38 -5.75 -36.80
C ALA A 13 -47.95 -5.76 -37.39
N ASP A 14 -47.05 -4.93 -36.83
CA ASP A 14 -45.64 -4.91 -37.20
C ASP A 14 -44.75 -4.62 -35.97
N GLY A 15 -43.56 -5.20 -35.89
CA GLY A 15 -42.55 -4.98 -34.84
C GLY A 15 -41.26 -5.76 -35.09
N VAL A 16 -40.27 -5.63 -34.20
CA VAL A 16 -39.02 -6.40 -34.22
C VAL A 16 -38.98 -7.36 -33.02
N LEU A 17 -38.75 -8.64 -33.29
CA LEU A 17 -38.46 -9.66 -32.28
C LEU A 17 -36.94 -9.88 -32.20
N VAL A 18 -36.42 -9.95 -30.99
CA VAL A 18 -34.99 -10.21 -30.73
C VAL A 18 -34.86 -11.54 -30.00
N TRP A 19 -34.04 -12.44 -30.53
CA TRP A 19 -33.74 -13.72 -29.89
C TRP A 19 -32.31 -13.71 -29.35
N HIS A 20 -32.15 -14.07 -28.09
CA HIS A 20 -30.85 -14.28 -27.47
C HIS A 20 -30.49 -15.77 -27.54
N ILE A 21 -29.32 -16.07 -28.10
CA ILE A 21 -28.79 -17.44 -28.18
C ILE A 21 -27.60 -17.57 -27.21
N ARG A 22 -27.69 -18.51 -26.27
CA ARG A 22 -26.65 -18.88 -25.30
C ARG A 22 -25.99 -20.20 -25.71
N PRO A 23 -24.92 -20.18 -26.51
CA PRO A 23 -24.33 -21.38 -27.08
C PRO A 23 -23.66 -22.29 -26.05
N GLU A 24 -23.39 -21.81 -24.83
CA GLU A 24 -22.81 -22.62 -23.75
C GLU A 24 -23.82 -23.52 -23.03
N ARG A 25 -25.12 -23.38 -23.35
CA ARG A 25 -26.19 -24.23 -22.80
C ARG A 25 -26.42 -25.46 -23.66
N VAL A 26 -26.84 -26.56 -23.02
CA VAL A 26 -27.03 -27.86 -23.68
C VAL A 26 -28.46 -28.11 -24.16
N ASN A 27 -29.48 -27.49 -23.54
CA ASN A 27 -30.88 -27.59 -23.95
C ASN A 27 -31.74 -26.44 -23.38
N ASN A 28 -33.02 -26.39 -23.77
CA ASN A 28 -34.02 -25.40 -23.33
C ASN A 28 -34.92 -25.90 -22.19
N ASP A 29 -34.51 -26.93 -21.44
CA ASP A 29 -35.41 -27.56 -20.46
C ASP A 29 -35.58 -26.73 -19.17
N ASP A 30 -34.71 -25.73 -18.95
CA ASP A 30 -34.80 -24.77 -17.85
C ASP A 30 -35.28 -23.42 -18.39
N GLU A 31 -36.53 -23.07 -18.08
CA GLU A 31 -37.14 -21.83 -18.55
C GLU A 31 -36.36 -20.58 -18.13
N ARG A 32 -35.67 -20.63 -16.98
CA ARG A 32 -34.86 -19.52 -16.46
C ARG A 32 -33.52 -19.36 -17.18
N ALA A 33 -33.14 -20.32 -18.03
CA ALA A 33 -31.81 -20.37 -18.65
C ALA A 33 -31.77 -21.18 -19.95
N LYS A 34 -32.48 -20.69 -20.98
CA LYS A 34 -32.59 -21.32 -22.30
C LYS A 34 -31.35 -21.11 -23.18
N VAL A 35 -31.11 -22.04 -24.12
CA VAL A 35 -30.19 -21.92 -25.27
C VAL A 35 -30.69 -20.85 -26.24
N VAL A 36 -32.00 -20.79 -26.50
CA VAL A 36 -32.61 -19.78 -27.36
C VAL A 36 -33.78 -19.18 -26.61
N ASP A 37 -33.76 -17.86 -26.44
CA ASP A 37 -34.70 -17.12 -25.61
C ASP A 37 -35.23 -15.89 -26.35
N LEU A 38 -36.53 -15.62 -26.24
CA LEU A 38 -37.12 -14.42 -26.82
C LEU A 38 -36.92 -13.28 -25.84
N VAL A 39 -36.37 -12.16 -26.31
CA VAL A 39 -36.24 -10.96 -25.50
C VAL A 39 -37.56 -10.19 -25.56
N CYS A 40 -38.38 -10.28 -24.52
CA CYS A 40 -39.60 -9.49 -24.36
C CYS A 40 -39.24 -7.99 -24.20
N ALA A 41 -39.79 -7.16 -25.08
CA ALA A 41 -39.45 -5.73 -25.14
C ALA A 41 -39.99 -4.92 -23.96
N ASP A 42 -41.02 -5.42 -23.28
CA ASP A 42 -41.69 -4.79 -22.14
C ASP A 42 -40.97 -4.99 -20.80
N GLY A 43 -39.89 -5.77 -20.77
CA GLY A 43 -38.91 -5.76 -19.69
C GLY A 43 -38.78 -7.04 -18.88
N LEU A 44 -37.80 -7.03 -17.99
CA LEU A 44 -37.57 -8.03 -16.95
C LEU A 44 -37.92 -7.45 -15.59
N TYR A 45 -38.56 -8.26 -14.74
CA TYR A 45 -39.07 -7.84 -13.44
C TYR A 45 -38.81 -8.89 -12.37
N HIS A 46 -38.75 -8.46 -11.10
CA HIS A 46 -38.59 -9.38 -9.97
C HIS A 46 -39.90 -9.92 -9.41
N ASP A 47 -40.99 -9.17 -9.57
CA ASP A 47 -42.25 -9.37 -8.87
C ASP A 47 -43.36 -9.99 -9.73
N ALA A 48 -43.51 -9.56 -10.98
CA ALA A 48 -44.50 -10.08 -11.93
C ALA A 48 -44.14 -9.64 -13.36
N GLY A 49 -44.68 -10.31 -14.37
CA GLY A 49 -44.63 -9.85 -15.75
C GLY A 49 -45.34 -8.51 -15.96
N TYR A 50 -45.01 -7.82 -17.04
CA TYR A 50 -45.73 -6.63 -17.47
C TYR A 50 -47.21 -6.98 -17.75
N PRO A 51 -48.17 -6.09 -17.44
CA PRO A 51 -48.01 -4.76 -16.84
C PRO A 51 -48.03 -4.74 -15.30
N LEU A 52 -48.14 -5.89 -14.63
CA LEU A 52 -48.22 -5.93 -13.16
C LEU A 52 -46.86 -5.75 -12.47
N GLY A 53 -45.76 -6.07 -13.16
CA GLY A 53 -44.40 -5.87 -12.67
C GLY A 53 -44.12 -4.41 -12.36
N THR A 54 -43.66 -4.15 -11.13
CA THR A 54 -43.31 -2.79 -10.67
C THR A 54 -41.83 -2.66 -10.32
N ARG A 55 -41.12 -3.79 -10.17
CA ARG A 55 -39.72 -3.83 -9.77
C ARG A 55 -38.86 -4.31 -10.93
N ALA A 56 -38.49 -3.37 -11.80
CA ALA A 56 -37.61 -3.62 -12.93
C ALA A 56 -36.30 -4.28 -12.49
N ALA A 57 -35.86 -5.27 -13.27
CA ALA A 57 -34.70 -6.09 -12.95
C ALA A 57 -33.94 -6.47 -14.23
N PRO A 58 -33.27 -5.50 -14.89
CA PRO A 58 -32.81 -5.66 -16.27
C PRO A 58 -31.79 -6.78 -16.54
N ASP A 59 -31.14 -7.32 -15.50
CA ASP A 59 -30.11 -8.35 -15.63
C ASP A 59 -30.53 -9.73 -15.07
N LEU A 60 -31.44 -9.78 -14.10
CA LEU A 60 -31.81 -10.99 -13.33
C LEU A 60 -33.31 -11.18 -13.17
N GLY A 61 -34.11 -10.24 -13.66
CA GLY A 61 -35.55 -10.35 -13.68
C GLY A 61 -36.00 -11.45 -14.61
N GLN A 62 -37.26 -11.78 -14.44
CA GLN A 62 -38.01 -12.70 -15.27
C GLN A 62 -38.88 -11.90 -16.23
N ASP A 63 -39.06 -12.40 -17.44
CA ASP A 63 -40.01 -11.84 -18.38
C ASP A 63 -41.40 -12.46 -18.20
N ASN A 64 -42.34 -12.05 -19.04
CA ASN A 64 -43.69 -12.59 -19.05
C ASN A 64 -43.71 -14.11 -19.31
N LEU A 65 -42.73 -14.66 -20.05
CA LEU A 65 -42.67 -16.08 -20.41
C LEU A 65 -42.27 -16.95 -19.22
N ASP A 66 -41.29 -16.47 -18.45
CA ASP A 66 -40.87 -17.09 -17.21
C ASP A 66 -42.02 -17.17 -16.18
N TYR A 67 -42.85 -16.12 -16.10
CA TYR A 67 -44.01 -16.13 -15.23
C TYR A 67 -45.18 -16.96 -15.80
N TYR A 68 -45.20 -17.20 -17.12
CA TYR A 68 -46.20 -18.05 -17.76
C TYR A 68 -46.00 -19.54 -17.45
N SER A 69 -44.74 -19.99 -17.31
CA SER A 69 -44.41 -21.41 -17.18
C SER A 69 -44.82 -22.06 -15.84
N GLY A 70 -45.47 -21.32 -14.94
CA GLY A 70 -46.08 -21.85 -13.72
C GLY A 70 -47.42 -22.56 -13.97
N ASP A 71 -48.16 -22.84 -12.90
CA ASP A 71 -49.56 -23.28 -13.03
C ASP A 71 -50.50 -22.10 -13.37
N GLY A 72 -51.77 -22.40 -13.59
CA GLY A 72 -52.75 -21.39 -13.99
C GLY A 72 -52.94 -20.28 -12.94
N GLU A 73 -52.78 -20.59 -11.66
CA GLU A 73 -52.91 -19.63 -10.55
C GLU A 73 -51.67 -18.74 -10.47
N PHE A 74 -50.47 -19.34 -10.56
CA PHE A 74 -49.20 -18.64 -10.57
C PHE A 74 -49.13 -17.64 -11.73
N ARG A 75 -49.46 -18.08 -12.95
CA ARG A 75 -49.50 -17.23 -14.14
C ARG A 75 -50.46 -16.04 -13.95
N THR A 76 -51.66 -16.29 -13.44
CA THR A 76 -52.66 -15.23 -13.23
C THR A 76 -52.19 -14.22 -12.19
N THR A 77 -51.56 -14.70 -11.11
CA THR A 77 -51.07 -13.88 -10.01
C THR A 77 -49.89 -13.00 -10.42
N HIS A 78 -49.02 -13.50 -11.29
CA HIS A 78 -47.78 -12.82 -11.68
C HIS A 78 -47.82 -12.25 -13.10
N ALA A 79 -49.02 -12.08 -13.70
CA ALA A 79 -49.19 -11.63 -15.08
C ALA A 79 -48.28 -12.36 -16.10
N GLY A 80 -48.10 -13.67 -15.93
CA GLY A 80 -47.40 -14.47 -16.92
C GLY A 80 -48.11 -14.37 -18.27
N ASN A 81 -47.32 -14.23 -19.34
CA ASN A 81 -47.69 -13.83 -20.70
C ASN A 81 -49.19 -13.85 -20.98
N LEU A 82 -49.80 -12.66 -20.98
CA LEU A 82 -51.22 -12.46 -21.24
C LEU A 82 -51.52 -12.35 -22.75
N GLY A 83 -50.51 -12.47 -23.61
CA GLY A 83 -50.57 -12.27 -25.04
C GLY A 83 -50.92 -10.83 -25.35
N ASP A 84 -50.07 -9.89 -24.95
CA ASP A 84 -50.30 -8.47 -25.17
C ASP A 84 -49.50 -7.92 -26.36
N ALA A 85 -49.78 -6.68 -26.73
CA ALA A 85 -49.16 -6.04 -27.89
C ALA A 85 -47.79 -5.41 -27.53
N THR A 86 -47.18 -5.75 -26.40
CA THR A 86 -45.96 -5.12 -25.88
C THR A 86 -44.71 -6.01 -25.88
N ASP A 87 -44.85 -7.28 -26.26
CA ASP A 87 -43.73 -8.23 -26.36
C ASP A 87 -42.69 -7.88 -27.46
N VAL A 88 -43.01 -7.01 -28.43
CA VAL A 88 -42.12 -6.63 -29.55
C VAL A 88 -41.57 -5.22 -29.43
N PHE A 89 -40.38 -5.00 -30.00
CA PHE A 89 -39.85 -3.66 -30.22
C PHE A 89 -40.67 -2.98 -31.32
N ASP A 90 -41.59 -2.10 -30.92
CA ASP A 90 -42.62 -1.49 -31.80
C ASP A 90 -42.15 -0.20 -32.50
N GLY A 91 -40.94 0.27 -32.16
CA GLY A 91 -40.37 1.50 -32.71
C GLY A 91 -41.07 2.79 -32.28
N ILE A 92 -41.94 2.72 -31.26
CA ILE A 92 -42.63 3.86 -30.66
C ILE A 92 -42.35 3.91 -29.17
N ARG A 93 -42.67 2.83 -28.45
CA ARG A 93 -42.47 2.68 -26.99
C ARG A 93 -41.14 1.98 -26.71
N PHE A 94 -40.85 0.93 -27.47
CA PHE A 94 -39.65 0.12 -27.28
C PHE A 94 -38.75 0.27 -28.49
N VAL A 95 -37.76 1.15 -28.34
CA VAL A 95 -36.91 1.60 -29.45
C VAL A 95 -35.45 1.18 -29.31
N ASP A 96 -35.03 0.73 -28.12
CA ASP A 96 -33.64 0.36 -27.84
C ASP A 96 -33.52 -0.90 -26.97
N TYR A 97 -32.49 -1.69 -27.26
CA TYR A 97 -31.98 -2.79 -26.43
C TYR A 97 -30.47 -2.59 -26.22
N GLN A 98 -30.10 -2.07 -25.06
CA GLN A 98 -28.79 -1.51 -24.75
C GLN A 98 -28.47 -1.59 -23.24
N PRO A 99 -27.27 -1.17 -22.75
CA PRO A 99 -26.92 -1.36 -21.35
C PRO A 99 -27.83 -0.66 -20.33
N LEU A 100 -28.54 0.41 -20.69
CA LEU A 100 -29.46 1.12 -19.77
C LEU A 100 -30.93 0.75 -19.95
N SER A 101 -31.30 -0.07 -20.93
CA SER A 101 -32.69 -0.45 -21.15
C SER A 101 -33.13 -1.57 -20.19
N ASN A 102 -34.44 -1.82 -20.13
CA ASN A 102 -35.00 -3.03 -19.54
C ASN A 102 -35.78 -3.78 -20.63
N PRO A 103 -35.34 -4.98 -21.06
CA PRO A 103 -34.14 -5.72 -20.65
C PRO A 103 -32.83 -5.03 -21.04
N ALA A 104 -31.71 -5.43 -20.42
CA ALA A 104 -30.39 -4.86 -20.72
C ALA A 104 -29.42 -5.84 -21.42
N ILE A 105 -28.48 -5.30 -22.19
CA ILE A 105 -27.41 -6.07 -22.84
C ILE A 105 -26.08 -5.30 -22.85
N ASN A 106 -24.96 -6.02 -22.72
CA ASN A 106 -23.60 -5.48 -22.78
C ASN A 106 -22.82 -5.96 -24.01
N GLY A 107 -21.96 -5.11 -24.58
CA GLY A 107 -21.06 -5.45 -25.71
C GLY A 107 -21.73 -5.48 -27.09
N LEU A 108 -23.05 -5.33 -27.14
CA LEU A 108 -23.89 -5.16 -28.32
C LEU A 108 -24.99 -4.14 -27.97
N SER A 109 -25.48 -3.39 -28.94
CA SER A 109 -26.75 -2.67 -28.78
C SER A 109 -27.53 -2.62 -30.08
N ILE A 110 -28.86 -2.63 -29.95
CA ILE A 110 -29.81 -2.40 -31.04
C ILE A 110 -30.52 -1.10 -30.68
N ASN A 111 -30.25 -0.04 -31.41
CA ASN A 111 -30.77 1.29 -31.10
C ASN A 111 -31.72 1.78 -32.20
N ASN A 112 -32.54 2.78 -31.88
CA ASN A 112 -33.34 3.54 -32.84
C ASN A 112 -34.19 2.62 -33.75
N VAL A 113 -34.79 1.59 -33.16
CA VAL A 113 -35.75 0.73 -33.84
C VAL A 113 -36.90 1.62 -34.32
N ARG A 114 -37.19 1.59 -35.62
CA ARG A 114 -38.14 2.50 -36.25
C ARG A 114 -38.75 1.90 -37.50
N ARG A 115 -39.96 2.35 -37.87
CA ARG A 115 -40.57 1.97 -39.15
C ARG A 115 -39.77 2.53 -40.33
N ALA A 116 -39.59 1.72 -41.35
CA ALA A 116 -38.94 2.05 -42.60
C ALA A 116 -39.70 1.40 -43.77
N GLY A 117 -40.56 2.18 -44.43
CA GLY A 117 -41.43 1.66 -45.50
C GLY A 117 -42.42 0.62 -44.97
N ALA A 118 -42.43 -0.57 -45.59
CA ALA A 118 -43.26 -1.70 -45.19
C ALA A 118 -42.65 -2.56 -44.06
N GLY A 119 -41.48 -2.20 -43.52
CA GLY A 119 -40.79 -2.95 -42.47
C GLY A 119 -40.16 -2.07 -41.38
N PHE A 120 -39.17 -2.61 -40.68
CA PHE A 120 -38.42 -1.91 -39.64
C PHE A 120 -36.94 -1.76 -39.99
N SER A 121 -36.32 -0.73 -39.42
CA SER A 121 -34.88 -0.49 -39.43
C SER A 121 -34.41 -0.28 -37.99
N ALA A 122 -33.18 -0.67 -37.70
CA ALA A 122 -32.52 -0.43 -36.42
C ALA A 122 -31.02 -0.21 -36.64
N ASP A 123 -30.38 0.49 -35.70
CA ASP A 123 -28.97 0.80 -35.75
C ASP A 123 -28.22 -0.21 -34.85
N LEU A 124 -27.42 -1.10 -35.47
CA LEU A 124 -26.70 -2.15 -34.77
C LEU A 124 -25.29 -1.68 -34.39
N VAL A 125 -25.01 -1.62 -33.09
CA VAL A 125 -23.68 -1.28 -32.56
C VAL A 125 -22.99 -2.56 -32.13
N LEU A 126 -22.16 -3.09 -33.02
CA LEU A 126 -21.28 -4.21 -32.70
C LEU A 126 -20.14 -3.70 -31.82
N ARG A 127 -19.88 -4.36 -30.68
CA ARG A 127 -18.84 -3.95 -29.71
C ARG A 127 -19.13 -2.61 -29.05
N ASP A 128 -20.39 -2.38 -28.67
CA ASP A 128 -20.76 -1.21 -27.87
C ASP A 128 -19.78 -1.06 -26.68
N PRO A 129 -19.13 0.10 -26.47
CA PRO A 129 -18.16 0.28 -25.39
C PRO A 129 -18.80 0.51 -24.02
N ARG A 130 -20.12 0.69 -23.95
CA ARG A 130 -20.85 1.01 -22.72
C ARG A 130 -21.06 -0.23 -21.85
N ARG A 131 -20.91 -0.10 -20.54
CA ARG A 131 -21.05 -1.16 -19.54
C ARG A 131 -21.95 -0.69 -18.40
N ALA A 132 -22.91 -1.53 -18.03
CA ALA A 132 -23.73 -1.42 -16.84
C ALA A 132 -24.27 -2.81 -16.48
N GLY A 133 -24.64 -3.01 -15.22
CA GLY A 133 -25.16 -4.27 -14.71
C GLY A 133 -24.13 -5.36 -14.53
N ARG A 134 -24.60 -6.60 -14.67
CA ARG A 134 -23.82 -7.80 -14.41
C ARG A 134 -22.93 -8.16 -15.60
N LEU A 135 -21.65 -8.35 -15.32
CA LEU A 135 -20.67 -8.85 -16.27
C LEU A 135 -20.36 -10.31 -15.97
N THR A 136 -20.66 -11.17 -16.95
CA THR A 136 -20.46 -12.61 -16.90
C THR A 136 -19.38 -13.05 -17.90
N GLY A 137 -18.89 -14.28 -17.74
CA GLY A 137 -17.93 -14.89 -18.66
C GLY A 137 -16.55 -14.23 -18.67
N LEU A 138 -15.77 -14.49 -19.72
CA LEU A 138 -14.44 -13.91 -19.93
C LEU A 138 -14.56 -12.72 -20.87
N GLN A 139 -14.10 -11.55 -20.43
CA GLN A 139 -14.15 -10.32 -21.21
C GLN A 139 -12.76 -9.68 -21.31
N THR A 140 -12.50 -9.06 -22.46
CA THR A 140 -11.34 -8.18 -22.64
C THR A 140 -11.81 -6.78 -22.98
N TRP A 141 -11.44 -5.82 -22.14
CA TRP A 141 -11.72 -4.41 -22.33
C TRP A 141 -10.55 -3.74 -23.04
N ARG A 142 -10.85 -2.96 -24.08
CA ARG A 142 -9.88 -2.34 -24.99
C ARG A 142 -10.30 -0.91 -25.30
N ASP A 143 -9.35 -0.09 -25.71
CA ASP A 143 -9.55 1.30 -26.12
C ASP A 143 -10.27 2.11 -25.03
N THR A 144 -11.46 2.64 -25.29
CA THR A 144 -12.27 3.36 -24.31
C THR A 144 -13.51 2.54 -23.95
N ILE A 145 -13.72 2.29 -22.66
CA ILE A 145 -14.92 1.68 -22.09
C ILE A 145 -15.66 2.74 -21.29
N HIS A 146 -16.97 2.85 -21.51
CA HIS A 146 -17.83 3.78 -20.78
C HIS A 146 -18.62 3.00 -19.74
N VAL A 147 -18.33 3.18 -18.46
CA VAL A 147 -19.17 2.63 -17.39
C VAL A 147 -20.24 3.68 -17.09
N ILE A 148 -21.48 3.35 -17.41
CA ILE A 148 -22.63 4.28 -17.42
C ILE A 148 -23.73 3.90 -16.43
N GLY A 149 -23.46 2.89 -15.61
CA GLY A 149 -24.27 2.43 -14.51
C GLY A 149 -23.47 1.39 -13.72
N ASP A 150 -23.97 0.97 -12.57
CA ASP A 150 -23.23 0.07 -11.67
C ASP A 150 -22.77 -1.17 -12.40
N VAL A 151 -21.55 -1.62 -12.13
CA VAL A 151 -20.98 -2.82 -12.73
C VAL A 151 -20.68 -3.83 -11.66
N THR A 152 -21.21 -5.05 -11.83
CA THR A 152 -20.83 -6.20 -11.01
C THR A 152 -20.13 -7.25 -11.88
N ILE A 153 -18.82 -7.44 -11.70
CA ILE A 153 -18.11 -8.60 -12.25
C ILE A 153 -18.48 -9.80 -11.39
N THR A 154 -19.31 -10.69 -11.92
CA THR A 154 -19.89 -11.80 -11.15
C THR A 154 -18.86 -12.86 -10.79
N THR A 155 -19.11 -13.66 -9.75
CA THR A 155 -18.26 -14.81 -9.39
C THR A 155 -18.04 -15.72 -10.60
N GLY A 156 -16.78 -16.10 -10.86
CA GLY A 156 -16.36 -16.89 -12.01
C GLY A 156 -16.18 -16.11 -13.32
N ALA A 157 -16.64 -14.85 -13.39
CA ALA A 157 -16.34 -13.96 -14.51
C ALA A 157 -14.95 -13.32 -14.37
N SER A 158 -14.38 -12.93 -15.50
CA SER A 158 -13.09 -12.24 -15.54
C SER A 158 -13.10 -11.10 -16.55
N VAL A 159 -12.67 -9.93 -16.11
CA VAL A 159 -12.43 -8.76 -16.96
C VAL A 159 -10.93 -8.49 -16.99
N SER A 160 -10.35 -8.62 -18.19
CA SER A 160 -8.95 -8.27 -18.44
C SER A 160 -8.86 -6.95 -19.21
N LEU A 161 -8.06 -6.00 -18.73
CA LEU A 161 -7.79 -4.76 -19.43
C LEU A 161 -6.60 -4.94 -20.37
N ALA A 162 -6.79 -4.64 -21.66
CA ALA A 162 -5.68 -4.54 -22.59
C ALA A 162 -4.81 -3.30 -22.31
N PRO A 163 -3.57 -3.26 -22.84
CA PRO A 163 -2.74 -2.07 -22.75
C PRO A 163 -3.43 -0.83 -23.32
N ARG A 164 -3.31 0.28 -22.59
CA ARG A 164 -3.84 1.61 -22.88
C ARG A 164 -5.38 1.72 -22.80
N THR A 165 -6.05 0.76 -22.17
CA THR A 165 -7.49 0.86 -21.92
C THR A 165 -7.80 2.03 -20.98
N VAL A 166 -8.76 2.86 -21.38
CA VAL A 166 -9.33 3.96 -20.60
C VAL A 166 -10.76 3.59 -20.23
N VAL A 167 -11.05 3.62 -18.94
CA VAL A 167 -12.39 3.41 -18.37
C VAL A 167 -12.90 4.77 -17.93
N LEU A 168 -13.92 5.27 -18.63
CA LEU A 168 -14.62 6.52 -18.33
C LEU A 168 -15.88 6.18 -17.53
N VAL A 169 -15.98 6.71 -16.32
CA VAL A 169 -17.08 6.42 -15.40
C VAL A 169 -18.02 7.62 -15.32
N SER A 170 -19.28 7.44 -15.71
CA SER A 170 -20.31 8.48 -15.68
C SER A 170 -21.11 8.44 -14.37
N ALA A 171 -22.07 9.36 -14.20
CA ALA A 171 -23.13 9.18 -13.20
C ALA A 171 -23.91 7.88 -13.46
N ASP A 172 -24.53 7.33 -12.42
CA ASP A 172 -25.29 6.09 -12.57
C ASP A 172 -26.59 6.34 -13.37
N GLY A 173 -26.60 5.86 -14.61
CA GLY A 173 -27.75 5.98 -15.51
C GLY A 173 -28.88 4.99 -15.22
N ARG A 174 -28.67 4.00 -14.35
CA ARG A 174 -29.73 3.06 -13.94
C ARG A 174 -30.40 3.45 -12.62
N HIS A 175 -29.77 4.32 -11.82
CA HIS A 175 -30.23 4.69 -10.49
C HIS A 175 -30.43 3.46 -9.58
N THR A 176 -29.47 2.54 -9.61
CA THR A 176 -29.44 1.30 -8.84
C THR A 176 -28.32 1.34 -7.80
N GLY A 177 -27.94 0.19 -7.24
CA GLY A 177 -26.78 0.12 -6.35
C GLY A 177 -27.04 0.65 -4.94
N ASP A 178 -25.94 0.94 -4.24
CA ASP A 178 -25.97 1.50 -2.89
C ASP A 178 -26.07 3.04 -2.95
N ASP A 179 -25.44 3.67 -3.95
CA ASP A 179 -25.52 5.08 -4.31
C ASP A 179 -26.18 5.24 -5.69
N THR A 180 -27.46 5.63 -5.69
CA THR A 180 -28.25 5.79 -6.92
C THR A 180 -27.81 6.95 -7.83
N GLU A 181 -26.83 7.74 -7.43
CA GLU A 181 -26.28 8.84 -8.24
C GLU A 181 -24.91 8.49 -8.83
N ARG A 182 -24.15 7.59 -8.19
CA ARG A 182 -22.75 7.28 -8.55
C ARG A 182 -22.57 5.81 -8.88
N VAL A 183 -21.92 5.57 -10.00
CA VAL A 183 -21.52 4.21 -10.40
C VAL A 183 -20.63 3.55 -9.35
N GLU A 184 -20.97 2.31 -9.00
CA GLU A 184 -20.05 1.41 -8.31
C GLU A 184 -19.49 0.32 -9.23
N ILE A 185 -18.19 0.01 -9.07
CA ILE A 185 -17.57 -1.15 -9.72
C ILE A 185 -17.29 -2.21 -8.66
N VAL A 186 -18.12 -3.25 -8.65
CA VAL A 186 -18.05 -4.37 -7.72
C VAL A 186 -17.40 -5.59 -8.37
N VAL A 187 -16.32 -6.08 -7.77
CA VAL A 187 -15.55 -7.23 -8.25
C VAL A 187 -15.80 -8.44 -7.35
N ASN A 188 -16.71 -9.31 -7.77
CA ASN A 188 -16.94 -10.64 -7.16
C ASN A 188 -16.19 -11.76 -7.90
N GLY A 189 -15.84 -11.54 -9.16
CA GLY A 189 -14.98 -12.39 -9.99
C GLY A 189 -13.55 -11.85 -10.04
N THR A 190 -12.96 -11.72 -11.23
CA THR A 190 -11.59 -11.22 -11.41
C THR A 190 -11.56 -9.92 -12.22
N LEU A 191 -10.82 -8.93 -11.72
CA LEU A 191 -10.39 -7.76 -12.50
C LEU A 191 -8.87 -7.75 -12.60
N ASN A 192 -8.36 -7.79 -13.83
CA ASN A 192 -6.93 -7.90 -14.10
C ASN A 192 -6.45 -6.87 -15.12
N SER A 193 -5.40 -6.12 -14.76
CA SER A 193 -4.61 -5.29 -15.68
C SER A 193 -3.11 -5.53 -15.54
N SER A 194 -2.69 -6.62 -14.88
CA SER A 194 -1.28 -6.96 -14.72
C SER A 194 -0.59 -7.10 -16.09
N GLY A 195 0.41 -6.24 -16.34
CA GLY A 195 1.14 -6.15 -17.62
C GLY A 195 0.60 -5.11 -18.61
N ALA A 196 -0.40 -4.31 -18.25
CA ALA A 196 -1.03 -3.36 -19.16
C ALA A 196 -1.27 -1.99 -18.49
N THR A 197 -0.74 -0.92 -19.08
CA THR A 197 -1.08 0.44 -18.64
C THR A 197 -2.57 0.70 -18.81
N SER A 198 -3.26 1.20 -17.79
CA SER A 198 -4.71 1.43 -17.84
C SER A 198 -5.10 2.66 -17.03
N ARG A 199 -6.29 3.21 -17.29
CA ARG A 199 -6.80 4.36 -16.54
C ARG A 199 -8.27 4.20 -16.22
N PHE A 200 -8.66 4.54 -14.99
CA PHE A 200 -10.03 4.78 -14.57
C PHE A 200 -10.16 6.25 -14.19
N GLN A 201 -11.13 6.95 -14.78
CA GLN A 201 -11.37 8.38 -14.50
C GLN A 201 -12.84 8.73 -14.72
N SER A 202 -13.27 9.87 -14.17
CA SER A 202 -14.59 10.45 -14.44
C SER A 202 -14.80 10.74 -15.93
N ALA A 203 -16.04 10.56 -16.38
CA ALA A 203 -16.52 10.92 -17.71
C ALA A 203 -17.17 12.31 -17.75
N ALA A 204 -17.25 13.03 -16.62
CA ALA A 204 -17.84 14.36 -16.56
C ALA A 204 -17.08 15.37 -17.43
N ASP A 205 -17.78 16.38 -17.96
CA ASP A 205 -17.18 17.46 -18.75
C ASP A 205 -16.12 18.25 -17.94
N VAL A 206 -16.37 18.38 -16.63
CA VAL A 206 -15.43 18.95 -15.66
C VAL A 206 -15.24 17.92 -14.53
N PRO A 207 -14.24 17.04 -14.66
CA PRO A 207 -13.97 16.01 -13.65
C PRO A 207 -13.67 16.59 -12.27
N ALA A 208 -14.29 16.03 -11.23
CA ALA A 208 -14.07 16.39 -9.84
C ALA A 208 -13.87 15.16 -8.94
N PRO A 209 -13.10 15.26 -7.84
CA PRO A 209 -13.05 14.21 -6.84
C PRO A 209 -14.45 13.83 -6.34
N GLY A 210 -14.76 12.53 -6.30
CA GLY A 210 -16.05 12.02 -5.84
C GLY A 210 -17.13 11.93 -6.93
N ASP A 211 -16.76 12.02 -8.21
CA ASP A 211 -17.67 11.83 -9.35
C ASP A 211 -18.20 10.39 -9.47
N TRP A 212 -17.44 9.40 -8.96
CA TRP A 212 -17.85 8.00 -8.92
C TRP A 212 -17.30 7.31 -7.66
N THR A 213 -17.91 6.21 -7.25
CA THR A 213 -17.63 5.60 -5.94
C THR A 213 -16.20 5.05 -5.87
N GLY A 214 -15.85 4.15 -6.80
CA GLY A 214 -14.56 3.48 -6.85
C GLY A 214 -14.65 2.00 -7.17
N ILE A 215 -13.58 1.25 -6.89
CA ILE A 215 -13.51 -0.20 -7.12
C ILE A 215 -13.59 -0.93 -5.79
N THR A 216 -14.67 -1.71 -5.61
CA THR A 216 -14.86 -2.56 -4.43
C THR A 216 -14.67 -4.03 -4.80
N VAL A 217 -13.78 -4.72 -4.10
CA VAL A 217 -13.50 -6.16 -4.27
C VAL A 217 -14.07 -6.90 -3.07
N SER A 218 -14.93 -7.88 -3.32
CA SER A 218 -15.53 -8.70 -2.27
C SER A 218 -14.64 -9.87 -1.87
N ALA A 219 -15.09 -10.66 -0.89
CA ALA A 219 -14.31 -11.79 -0.35
C ALA A 219 -14.05 -12.92 -1.36
N THR A 220 -14.83 -12.99 -2.45
CA THR A 220 -14.61 -13.94 -3.56
C THR A 220 -13.86 -13.31 -4.72
N GLY A 221 -13.71 -11.99 -4.70
CA GLY A 221 -13.10 -11.21 -5.77
C GLY A 221 -11.57 -11.35 -5.81
N GLN A 222 -11.02 -11.09 -6.99
CA GLN A 222 -9.59 -11.01 -7.22
C GLN A 222 -9.25 -9.74 -7.98
N LEU A 223 -8.20 -9.08 -7.52
CA LEU A 223 -7.70 -7.85 -8.13
C LEU A 223 -6.19 -7.95 -8.35
N SER A 224 -5.77 -7.71 -9.58
CA SER A 224 -4.36 -7.61 -9.94
C SER A 224 -4.20 -6.44 -10.91
N LEU A 225 -3.58 -5.35 -10.45
CA LEU A 225 -3.44 -4.14 -11.24
C LEU A 225 -1.97 -3.85 -11.55
N GLY A 226 -1.72 -3.47 -12.81
CA GLY A 226 -0.40 -3.11 -13.32
C GLY A 226 -0.42 -1.75 -14.01
N SER A 227 0.44 -0.80 -13.62
CA SER A 227 0.56 0.51 -14.28
C SER A 227 -0.79 1.21 -14.50
N THR A 228 -1.67 1.15 -13.49
CA THR A 228 -3.04 1.68 -13.57
C THR A 228 -3.16 3.01 -12.82
N SER A 229 -3.71 4.05 -13.45
CA SER A 229 -4.12 5.28 -12.76
C SER A 229 -5.62 5.26 -12.43
N ILE A 230 -6.00 5.64 -11.21
CA ILE A 230 -7.39 5.72 -10.74
C ILE A 230 -7.60 7.12 -10.16
N GLU A 231 -8.54 7.87 -10.72
CA GLU A 231 -8.76 9.28 -10.37
C GLU A 231 -10.26 9.60 -10.23
N HIS A 232 -10.56 10.70 -9.53
CA HIS A 232 -11.91 11.27 -9.37
C HIS A 232 -12.88 10.41 -8.56
N THR A 233 -12.37 9.58 -7.65
CA THR A 233 -13.19 8.64 -6.86
C THR A 233 -13.65 9.24 -5.53
N GLN A 234 -14.68 8.64 -4.94
CA GLN A 234 -14.98 8.82 -3.53
C GLN A 234 -14.01 8.02 -2.66
N GLU A 235 -13.84 6.73 -2.94
CA GLU A 235 -12.93 5.79 -2.28
C GLU A 235 -12.27 4.92 -3.36
N ALA A 236 -10.95 5.00 -3.60
CA ALA A 236 -10.42 4.48 -4.87
C ALA A 236 -10.42 2.94 -5.00
N ILE A 237 -9.83 2.24 -4.03
CA ILE A 237 -9.78 0.77 -4.00
C ILE A 237 -10.13 0.28 -2.59
N VAL A 238 -11.20 -0.51 -2.49
CA VAL A 238 -11.63 -1.14 -1.25
C VAL A 238 -11.68 -2.65 -1.43
N VAL A 239 -10.89 -3.39 -0.66
CA VAL A 239 -10.85 -4.86 -0.70
C VAL A 239 -11.34 -5.41 0.64
N ARG A 240 -12.48 -6.12 0.61
CA ARG A 240 -13.14 -6.69 1.78
C ARG A 240 -13.06 -8.20 1.76
N GLY A 241 -12.07 -8.76 2.45
CA GLY A 241 -11.72 -10.17 2.33
C GLY A 241 -11.02 -10.47 1.01
N GLY A 242 -10.75 -11.75 0.75
CA GLY A 242 -10.09 -12.22 -0.47
C GLY A 242 -9.13 -13.35 -0.13
N ARG A 243 -9.19 -14.47 -0.86
CA ARG A 243 -8.47 -15.71 -0.48
C ARG A 243 -7.20 -15.99 -1.29
N GLU A 244 -6.91 -15.18 -2.31
CA GLU A 244 -5.83 -15.44 -3.27
C GLU A 244 -4.77 -14.32 -3.34
N GLY A 245 -4.74 -13.45 -2.33
CA GLY A 245 -3.83 -12.31 -2.27
C GLY A 245 -4.25 -11.13 -3.16
N LEU A 246 -3.35 -10.14 -3.26
CA LEU A 246 -3.53 -8.90 -3.99
C LEU A 246 -2.18 -8.44 -4.53
N THR A 247 -2.11 -8.04 -5.81
CA THR A 247 -0.93 -7.36 -6.35
C THR A 247 -1.32 -6.05 -7.00
N LEU A 248 -0.79 -4.96 -6.47
CA LEU A 248 -0.81 -3.64 -7.08
C LEU A 248 0.62 -3.29 -7.44
N ASN A 249 0.89 -3.10 -8.74
CA ASN A 249 2.22 -2.80 -9.25
C ASN A 249 2.18 -1.58 -10.17
N GLY A 250 2.83 -0.47 -9.82
CA GLY A 250 2.79 0.76 -10.62
C GLY A 250 1.44 1.47 -10.59
N VAL A 251 0.63 1.24 -9.55
CA VAL A 251 -0.69 1.87 -9.42
C VAL A 251 -0.54 3.29 -8.92
N ARG A 252 -1.30 4.22 -9.51
CA ARG A 252 -1.35 5.62 -9.10
C ARG A 252 -2.77 6.01 -8.72
N VAL A 253 -2.94 6.63 -7.57
CA VAL A 253 -4.24 7.13 -7.09
C VAL A 253 -4.11 8.60 -6.74
N GLY A 254 -5.08 9.41 -7.17
CA GLY A 254 -5.16 10.83 -6.85
C GLY A 254 -6.56 11.37 -7.11
N GLN A 255 -6.80 12.64 -6.75
CA GLN A 255 -8.10 13.28 -6.93
C GLN A 255 -9.26 12.47 -6.31
N THR A 256 -9.05 11.97 -5.09
CA THR A 256 -10.02 11.17 -4.34
C THR A 256 -10.48 11.93 -3.11
N THR A 257 -11.78 11.97 -2.81
CA THR A 257 -12.29 12.68 -1.62
C THR A 257 -12.03 11.95 -0.31
N GLY A 258 -12.06 10.62 -0.33
CA GLY A 258 -11.83 9.73 0.80
C GLY A 258 -10.48 9.03 0.72
N ASN A 259 -10.43 7.76 1.11
CA ASN A 259 -9.20 6.97 1.15
C ASN A 259 -8.83 6.38 -0.22
N ALA A 260 -7.55 6.15 -0.43
CA ALA A 260 -7.07 5.59 -1.69
C ALA A 260 -7.09 4.05 -1.68
N ILE A 261 -6.35 3.38 -0.81
CA ILE A 261 -6.24 1.92 -0.80
C ILE A 261 -6.60 1.38 0.57
N GLN A 262 -7.68 0.61 0.66
CA GLN A 262 -8.16 0.00 1.90
C GLN A 262 -8.26 -1.52 1.78
N LEU A 263 -7.46 -2.24 2.57
CA LEU A 263 -7.47 -3.71 2.60
C LEU A 263 -7.94 -4.20 3.98
N PHE A 264 -9.04 -4.95 3.99
CA PHE A 264 -9.64 -5.50 5.21
C PHE A 264 -9.62 -7.03 5.17
N SER A 265 -8.82 -7.64 6.04
CA SER A 265 -8.74 -9.09 6.24
C SER A 265 -8.50 -9.89 4.95
N VAL A 266 -7.68 -9.34 4.06
CA VAL A 266 -7.24 -10.02 2.83
C VAL A 266 -6.27 -11.13 3.22
N THR A 267 -6.50 -12.34 2.72
CA THR A 267 -5.62 -13.48 2.95
C THR A 267 -4.79 -13.83 1.72
N GLY A 268 -3.60 -14.38 1.95
CA GLY A 268 -2.65 -14.71 0.89
C GLY A 268 -1.58 -13.64 0.69
N ARG A 269 -0.95 -13.61 -0.49
CA ARG A 269 0.21 -12.75 -0.74
C ARG A 269 -0.25 -11.35 -1.13
N ILE A 270 0.02 -10.35 -0.29
CA ILE A 270 -0.28 -8.94 -0.57
C ILE A 270 1.01 -8.23 -0.98
N ARG A 271 1.01 -7.63 -2.18
CA ARG A 271 2.14 -6.88 -2.75
C ARG A 271 1.70 -5.50 -3.23
N LEU A 272 2.33 -4.48 -2.69
CA LEU A 272 2.22 -3.08 -3.14
C LEU A 272 3.60 -2.67 -3.67
N LEU A 273 3.75 -2.53 -4.98
CA LEU A 273 5.03 -2.25 -5.63
C LEU A 273 4.90 -0.99 -6.47
N HIS A 274 5.82 -0.03 -6.33
CA HIS A 274 5.83 1.19 -7.15
C HIS A 274 4.47 1.94 -7.09
N VAL A 275 3.81 1.95 -5.93
CA VAL A 275 2.48 2.57 -5.79
C VAL A 275 2.64 4.02 -5.37
N THR A 276 1.94 4.92 -6.07
CA THR A 276 1.89 6.34 -5.75
C THR A 276 0.48 6.74 -5.32
N VAL A 277 0.37 7.44 -4.20
CA VAL A 277 -0.88 8.06 -3.75
C VAL A 277 -0.58 9.51 -3.36
N GLU A 278 -1.25 10.45 -4.01
CA GLU A 278 -0.96 11.87 -3.85
C GLU A 278 -2.24 12.70 -3.72
N GLY A 279 -2.25 13.58 -2.71
CA GLY A 279 -3.28 14.62 -2.56
C GLY A 279 -4.70 14.09 -2.39
N VAL A 280 -4.89 12.89 -1.82
CA VAL A 280 -6.25 12.38 -1.53
C VAL A 280 -6.77 12.96 -0.21
N GLY A 281 -8.09 13.06 -0.06
CA GLY A 281 -8.69 13.67 1.13
C GLY A 281 -8.60 12.82 2.40
N GLY A 282 -8.52 11.50 2.28
CA GLY A 282 -8.42 10.54 3.38
C GLY A 282 -7.05 9.87 3.51
N ASP A 283 -7.03 8.65 4.06
CA ASP A 283 -5.81 7.86 4.23
C ASP A 283 -5.28 7.36 2.88
N ALA A 284 -3.97 7.37 2.70
CA ALA A 284 -3.37 6.89 1.47
C ALA A 284 -3.41 5.35 1.38
N VAL A 285 -2.96 4.64 2.43
CA VAL A 285 -2.99 3.17 2.48
C VAL A 285 -3.37 2.68 3.86
N SER A 286 -4.47 1.91 3.95
CA SER A 286 -4.94 1.29 5.20
C SER A 286 -4.98 -0.23 5.08
N LEU A 287 -4.19 -0.91 5.92
CA LEU A 287 -3.94 -2.36 5.87
C LEU A 287 -4.33 -3.02 7.19
N ILE A 288 -5.52 -3.62 7.23
CA ILE A 288 -6.08 -4.25 8.42
C ILE A 288 -6.18 -5.76 8.20
N GLY A 289 -5.58 -6.56 9.08
CA GLY A 289 -5.65 -8.03 8.99
C GLY A 289 -4.32 -8.73 9.34
N GLY A 290 -4.31 -10.06 9.39
CA GLY A 290 -3.15 -10.82 9.87
C GLY A 290 -2.08 -11.17 8.82
N ASP A 291 -2.43 -11.16 7.53
CA ASP A 291 -1.53 -11.67 6.49
C ASP A 291 -0.31 -10.77 6.21
N PRO A 292 0.81 -11.36 5.76
CA PRO A 292 2.01 -10.59 5.43
C PRO A 292 1.82 -9.68 4.21
N VAL A 293 2.25 -8.44 4.36
CA VAL A 293 2.29 -7.43 3.30
C VAL A 293 3.74 -7.12 2.94
N VAL A 294 4.04 -7.10 1.63
CA VAL A 294 5.27 -6.55 1.08
C VAL A 294 4.95 -5.27 0.33
N ALA A 295 5.49 -4.17 0.82
CA ALA A 295 5.42 -2.83 0.23
C ALA A 295 6.83 -2.38 -0.15
N ASP A 296 7.03 -2.02 -1.41
CA ASP A 296 8.34 -1.62 -1.94
C ASP A 296 8.15 -0.44 -2.91
N ASP A 297 8.98 0.59 -2.74
CA ASP A 297 8.93 1.82 -3.55
C ASP A 297 7.53 2.47 -3.55
N LEU A 298 7.00 2.72 -2.35
CA LEU A 298 5.76 3.49 -2.19
C LEU A 298 6.09 4.99 -2.18
N ARG A 299 5.20 5.79 -2.77
CA ARG A 299 5.25 7.26 -2.67
C ARG A 299 3.89 7.77 -2.20
N LEU A 300 3.79 8.11 -0.92
CA LEU A 300 2.55 8.58 -0.29
C LEU A 300 2.74 10.04 0.10
N LEU A 301 2.12 10.95 -0.64
CA LEU A 301 2.47 12.38 -0.64
C LEU A 301 1.25 13.26 -0.35
N ASP A 302 1.36 14.13 0.64
CA ASP A 302 0.43 15.24 0.91
C ASP A 302 -1.04 14.82 1.02
N ASN A 303 -1.30 13.63 1.58
CA ASN A 303 -2.65 13.13 1.76
C ASN A 303 -3.30 13.70 3.03
N GLY A 304 -4.60 13.99 2.97
CA GLY A 304 -5.36 14.62 4.05
C GLY A 304 -5.49 13.75 5.30
N GLY A 305 -5.51 12.43 5.13
CA GLY A 305 -5.42 11.42 6.19
C GLY A 305 -4.01 10.86 6.34
N HIS A 306 -3.87 9.75 7.05
CA HIS A 306 -2.58 9.11 7.32
C HIS A 306 -1.92 8.58 6.04
N GLY A 307 -0.58 8.49 6.03
CA GLY A 307 0.16 7.89 4.92
C GLY A 307 -0.09 6.39 4.83
N LEU A 308 0.53 5.60 5.71
CA LEU A 308 0.32 4.16 5.78
C LEU A 308 -0.11 3.72 7.18
N ILE A 309 -1.24 3.03 7.25
CA ILE A 309 -1.73 2.38 8.47
C ILE A 309 -1.56 0.87 8.33
N ARG A 310 -0.95 0.23 9.34
CA ARG A 310 -0.95 -1.23 9.50
C ARG A 310 -1.53 -1.61 10.84
N ALA A 311 -2.52 -2.50 10.84
CA ALA A 311 -3.07 -3.10 12.05
C ALA A 311 -3.04 -4.64 11.97
N ASP A 312 -2.35 -5.27 12.93
CA ASP A 312 -1.99 -6.68 12.98
C ASP A 312 -1.02 -7.16 11.86
N GLY A 313 -0.51 -8.38 11.94
CA GLY A 313 0.27 -9.05 10.89
C GLY A 313 1.67 -8.49 10.60
N LYS A 314 2.31 -9.00 9.53
CA LYS A 314 3.68 -8.63 9.14
C LYS A 314 3.66 -7.58 8.02
N LEU A 315 4.46 -6.53 8.16
CA LEU A 315 4.73 -5.54 7.12
C LEU A 315 6.24 -5.51 6.81
N THR A 316 6.58 -5.68 5.55
CA THR A 316 7.89 -5.31 5.01
C THR A 316 7.68 -4.06 4.17
N LEU A 317 8.16 -2.90 4.62
CA LEU A 317 8.14 -1.63 3.89
C LEU A 317 9.58 -1.25 3.53
N ASN A 318 9.86 -1.11 2.24
CA ASN A 318 11.20 -0.87 1.74
C ASN A 318 11.24 0.35 0.80
N ASN A 319 12.33 1.11 0.86
CA ASN A 319 12.72 2.10 -0.16
C ASN A 319 11.59 3.06 -0.55
N SER A 320 10.82 3.52 0.44
CA SER A 320 9.59 4.28 0.22
C SER A 320 9.73 5.73 0.68
N GLU A 321 8.83 6.59 0.20
CA GLU A 321 8.73 8.00 0.53
C GLU A 321 7.33 8.28 1.10
N LEU A 322 7.28 8.78 2.33
CA LEU A 322 6.03 9.21 2.97
C LEU A 322 6.21 10.65 3.46
N THR A 323 5.50 11.57 2.83
CA THR A 323 5.69 13.00 3.01
C THR A 323 4.37 13.72 3.23
N GLY A 324 4.28 14.55 4.26
CA GLY A 324 3.19 15.50 4.46
C GLY A 324 1.82 14.87 4.72
N ASN A 325 1.74 13.60 5.09
CA ASN A 325 0.45 12.93 5.26
C ASN A 325 -0.18 13.21 6.63
N GLY A 326 -1.46 13.57 6.62
CA GLY A 326 -2.29 13.68 7.81
C GLY A 326 -2.06 14.96 8.60
N GLU A 327 -1.28 15.92 8.08
CA GLU A 327 -0.95 17.16 8.80
C GLU A 327 -2.21 17.94 9.21
N ALA A 328 -3.22 17.98 8.34
CA ALA A 328 -4.49 18.66 8.59
C ALA A 328 -5.29 18.08 9.77
N ILE A 329 -5.10 16.80 10.10
CA ILE A 329 -5.84 16.10 11.16
C ILE A 329 -4.96 15.76 12.37
N GLY A 330 -3.70 16.21 12.39
CA GLY A 330 -2.73 15.76 13.40
C GLY A 330 -2.41 14.26 13.30
N GLY A 331 -2.45 13.73 12.07
CA GLY A 331 -2.18 12.35 11.72
C GLY A 331 -0.68 12.02 11.66
N TYR A 332 -0.37 10.98 10.88
CA TYR A 332 0.95 10.36 10.83
C TYR A 332 1.26 9.91 9.41
N ASP A 333 2.52 10.01 9.00
CA ASP A 333 2.99 9.35 7.79
C ASP A 333 2.95 7.84 7.93
N LEU A 334 3.32 7.30 9.09
CA LEU A 334 3.26 5.86 9.34
C LEU A 334 2.63 5.55 10.70
N TRP A 335 1.54 4.77 10.70
CA TRP A 335 0.86 4.31 11.90
C TRP A 335 0.84 2.78 11.98
N LEU A 336 1.69 2.23 12.84
CA LEU A 336 1.78 0.80 13.13
C LEU A 336 1.05 0.50 14.43
N ARG A 337 -0.15 -0.07 14.31
CA ARG A 337 -1.06 -0.39 15.41
C ARG A 337 -0.75 -1.78 15.98
N GLU A 338 -1.53 -2.15 17.00
CA GLU A 338 -1.39 -3.39 17.75
C GLU A 338 -1.21 -4.63 16.86
N GLY A 339 -0.33 -5.53 17.28
CA GLY A 339 -0.08 -6.81 16.61
C GLY A 339 0.88 -6.73 15.42
N THR A 340 1.19 -5.53 14.93
CA THR A 340 2.07 -5.33 13.78
C THR A 340 3.51 -5.82 14.06
N SER A 341 4.11 -6.45 13.05
CA SER A 341 5.49 -6.96 13.05
C SER A 341 6.18 -6.68 11.72
N GLY A 342 7.49 -6.90 11.63
CA GLY A 342 8.24 -6.88 10.39
C GLY A 342 9.35 -5.83 10.35
N THR A 343 9.54 -5.20 9.20
CA THR A 343 10.70 -4.36 8.92
C THR A 343 10.31 -3.14 8.12
N ILE A 344 10.79 -1.97 8.54
CA ILE A 344 10.74 -0.71 7.83
C ILE A 344 12.17 -0.35 7.48
N HIS A 345 12.48 -0.28 6.19
CA HIS A 345 13.84 -0.18 5.68
C HIS A 345 13.98 0.87 4.57
N GLY A 346 15.05 1.66 4.58
CA GLY A 346 15.37 2.55 3.46
C GLY A 346 14.29 3.60 3.17
N THR A 347 13.43 3.91 4.14
CA THR A 347 12.25 4.77 3.94
C THR A 347 12.53 6.18 4.41
N THR A 348 12.13 7.17 3.60
CA THR A 348 12.24 8.59 3.93
C THR A 348 10.90 9.14 4.39
N PHE A 349 10.92 9.81 5.53
CA PHE A 349 9.78 10.47 6.16
C PHE A 349 10.07 11.98 6.24
N SER A 350 9.17 12.83 5.72
CA SER A 350 9.27 14.28 5.91
C SER A 350 7.93 14.97 6.15
N GLY A 351 7.89 15.94 7.06
CA GLY A 351 6.67 16.67 7.43
C GLY A 351 6.88 17.54 8.65
N THR A 352 5.82 18.10 9.22
CA THR A 352 5.89 19.06 10.36
C THR A 352 5.34 18.51 11.68
N GLY A 353 4.40 17.57 11.63
CA GLY A 353 3.68 17.00 12.78
C GLY A 353 4.41 15.85 13.47
N GLU A 354 3.71 14.72 13.60
CA GLU A 354 4.31 13.46 14.08
C GLU A 354 4.55 12.52 12.90
N GLY A 355 5.78 12.09 12.68
CA GLY A 355 6.12 11.26 11.52
C GLY A 355 5.62 9.83 11.66
N THR A 356 6.04 9.14 12.72
CA THR A 356 5.73 7.71 12.89
C THR A 356 5.18 7.40 14.27
N ARG A 357 4.06 6.66 14.30
CA ARG A 357 3.39 6.17 15.50
C ARG A 357 3.42 4.65 15.57
N VAL A 358 3.92 4.10 16.69
CA VAL A 358 3.98 2.65 16.92
C VAL A 358 3.32 2.28 18.25
N GLU A 359 2.38 1.34 18.21
CA GLU A 359 1.59 0.93 19.37
C GLU A 359 1.51 -0.59 19.47
N LEU A 360 1.84 -1.15 20.64
CA LEU A 360 1.65 -2.58 20.96
C LEU A 360 2.15 -3.55 19.87
N ASN A 361 3.34 -3.29 19.31
CA ASN A 361 3.93 -4.11 18.24
C ASN A 361 4.44 -5.47 18.75
N ARG A 362 4.61 -6.41 17.81
CA ARG A 362 5.41 -7.65 17.98
C ARG A 362 6.85 -7.41 17.50
N LEU A 363 7.58 -8.39 16.96
CA LEU A 363 8.95 -8.15 16.47
C LEU A 363 8.95 -7.16 15.28
N LEU A 364 9.39 -5.92 15.52
CA LEU A 364 9.43 -4.83 14.53
C LEU A 364 10.82 -4.18 14.51
N THR A 365 11.34 -3.90 13.33
CA THR A 365 12.65 -3.23 13.15
C THR A 365 12.52 -2.04 12.22
N PHE A 366 13.09 -0.90 12.64
CA PHE A 366 13.36 0.27 11.81
C PHE A 366 14.86 0.33 11.56
N GLU A 367 15.23 0.25 10.30
CA GLU A 367 16.62 0.26 9.86
C GLU A 367 16.84 1.14 8.62
N GLU A 368 17.91 1.91 8.58
CA GLU A 368 18.30 2.69 7.40
C GLU A 368 17.20 3.66 6.90
N ASN A 369 16.36 4.16 7.80
CA ASN A 369 15.33 5.15 7.47
C ASN A 369 15.80 6.57 7.81
N GLU A 370 15.14 7.56 7.21
CA GLU A 370 15.40 8.98 7.46
C GLU A 370 14.11 9.70 7.89
N TRP A 371 14.17 10.48 8.96
CA TRP A 371 13.10 11.40 9.38
C TRP A 371 13.59 12.85 9.34
N SER A 372 12.78 13.75 8.78
CA SER A 372 13.09 15.17 8.72
C SER A 372 11.89 16.09 8.98
N GLY A 373 12.14 17.24 9.61
CA GLY A 373 11.17 18.34 9.79
C GLY A 373 10.13 18.17 10.91
N TYR A 374 9.94 16.96 11.44
CA TYR A 374 8.86 16.69 12.39
C TYR A 374 9.05 17.31 13.77
N ARG A 375 7.93 17.72 14.39
CA ARG A 375 7.85 17.95 15.83
C ARG A 375 8.20 16.69 16.64
N VAL A 376 7.73 15.51 16.20
CA VAL A 376 8.13 14.22 16.77
C VAL A 376 8.38 13.23 15.65
N ALA A 377 9.62 12.76 15.51
CA ALA A 377 9.96 11.83 14.43
C ALA A 377 9.33 10.44 14.66
N LEU A 378 9.59 9.82 15.82
CA LEU A 378 9.09 8.49 16.15
C LEU A 378 8.54 8.43 17.57
N ARG A 379 7.25 8.15 17.69
CA ARG A 379 6.55 7.96 18.96
C ARG A 379 6.13 6.52 19.17
N THR A 380 6.56 5.92 20.28
CA THR A 380 6.12 4.58 20.70
C THR A 380 5.15 4.64 21.88
N ARG A 381 4.18 3.73 21.94
CA ARG A 381 3.32 3.53 23.11
C ARG A 381 3.18 2.05 23.42
N SER A 382 3.70 1.66 24.57
CA SER A 382 3.75 0.26 25.00
C SER A 382 4.32 -0.67 23.91
N ALA A 383 5.32 -0.18 23.19
CA ALA A 383 5.90 -0.78 22.01
C ALA A 383 7.42 -0.99 22.22
N ASN A 384 7.97 -2.06 21.64
CA ASN A 384 9.36 -2.49 21.83
C ASN A 384 10.15 -2.70 20.52
N PRO A 385 10.06 -1.80 19.52
CA PRO A 385 10.77 -1.97 18.25
C PRO A 385 12.29 -1.97 18.45
N ARG A 386 13.01 -2.47 17.43
CA ARG A 386 14.45 -2.27 17.26
C ARG A 386 14.65 -1.06 16.34
N ILE A 387 15.40 -0.07 16.77
CA ILE A 387 15.64 1.19 16.03
C ILE A 387 17.15 1.31 15.83
N ARG A 388 17.62 1.03 14.62
CA ARG A 388 19.06 1.04 14.33
C ARG A 388 19.42 1.67 13.01
N SER A 389 20.60 2.27 12.92
CA SER A 389 21.13 2.79 11.65
C SER A 389 20.20 3.79 10.95
N ASN A 390 19.35 4.51 11.70
CA ASN A 390 18.45 5.51 11.13
C ASN A 390 19.05 6.91 11.24
N VAL A 391 18.53 7.82 10.44
CA VAL A 391 18.95 9.22 10.36
C VAL A 391 17.80 10.13 10.76
N PHE A 392 18.07 11.12 11.61
CA PHE A 392 17.12 12.12 12.07
C PHE A 392 17.72 13.51 11.85
N VAL A 393 17.06 14.33 11.04
CA VAL A 393 17.59 15.63 10.58
C VAL A 393 16.57 16.72 10.82
N GLY A 394 16.91 17.71 11.65
CA GLY A 394 16.04 18.88 11.83
C GLY A 394 14.66 18.53 12.42
N VAL A 395 14.60 17.50 13.27
CA VAL A 395 13.38 17.13 14.01
C VAL A 395 13.44 17.71 15.43
N ASP A 396 12.32 18.19 15.97
CA ASP A 396 12.31 18.77 17.32
C ASP A 396 12.56 17.70 18.38
N THR A 397 11.82 16.59 18.31
CA THR A 397 11.97 15.40 19.19
C THR A 397 12.28 14.15 18.38
N VAL A 398 13.42 13.51 18.63
CA VAL A 398 13.81 12.27 17.91
C VAL A 398 12.95 11.08 18.35
N LEU A 399 12.94 10.76 19.65
CA LEU A 399 12.15 9.64 20.20
C LEU A 399 11.25 10.11 21.35
N SER A 400 9.98 9.71 21.32
CA SER A 400 9.07 9.87 22.47
C SER A 400 8.44 8.53 22.84
N LEU A 401 8.63 8.10 24.09
CA LEU A 401 8.26 6.78 24.59
C LEU A 401 7.19 6.90 25.66
N GLN A 402 6.10 6.14 25.50
CA GLN A 402 4.94 6.18 26.39
C GLN A 402 4.50 4.78 26.80
N GLY A 403 3.77 4.70 27.92
CA GLY A 403 3.21 3.45 28.42
C GLY A 403 4.23 2.61 29.19
N PHE A 404 4.17 1.29 29.02
CA PHE A 404 4.87 0.33 29.91
C PHE A 404 5.99 -0.48 29.23
N ARG A 405 6.31 -0.17 27.97
CA ARG A 405 7.43 -0.80 27.24
C ARG A 405 8.28 0.25 26.56
N VAL A 406 9.56 -0.06 26.43
CA VAL A 406 10.55 0.72 25.67
C VAL A 406 11.06 -0.11 24.48
N PRO A 407 11.59 0.55 23.43
CA PRO A 407 12.36 -0.10 22.37
C PRO A 407 13.39 -1.09 22.91
N SER A 408 13.51 -2.24 22.24
CA SER A 408 14.42 -3.32 22.65
C SER A 408 15.87 -3.07 22.23
N LEU A 409 16.09 -2.14 21.30
CA LEU A 409 17.40 -1.75 20.80
C LEU A 409 17.32 -0.33 20.21
N VAL A 410 18.19 0.58 20.64
CA VAL A 410 18.37 1.90 20.02
C VAL A 410 19.87 2.16 19.85
N GLN A 411 20.41 1.94 18.66
CA GLN A 411 21.86 2.08 18.43
C GLN A 411 22.19 2.46 16.99
N LEU A 412 23.37 3.03 16.77
CA LEU A 412 23.90 3.41 15.46
C LEU A 412 23.01 4.41 14.71
N ASN A 413 22.09 5.08 15.39
CA ASN A 413 21.31 6.15 14.80
C ASN A 413 22.12 7.45 14.78
N VAL A 414 21.79 8.30 13.83
CA VAL A 414 22.45 9.57 13.55
C VAL A 414 21.45 10.70 13.74
N VAL A 415 21.75 11.62 14.64
CA VAL A 415 20.94 12.79 14.89
C VAL A 415 21.72 14.03 14.47
N SER A 416 21.04 14.97 13.80
CA SER A 416 21.58 16.29 13.51
C SER A 416 20.48 17.35 13.55
N ALA A 417 20.83 18.52 14.09
CA ALA A 417 19.93 19.66 14.21
C ALA A 417 18.62 19.36 14.98
N SER A 418 18.68 18.55 16.04
CA SER A 418 17.54 18.28 16.94
C SER A 418 17.72 18.92 18.30
N GLN A 419 16.61 19.37 18.90
CA GLN A 419 16.61 20.00 20.21
C GLN A 419 16.41 18.98 21.35
N ILE A 420 15.47 18.05 21.16
CA ILE A 420 15.11 17.01 22.12
C ILE A 420 15.47 15.65 21.51
N LEU A 421 16.32 14.90 22.22
CA LEU A 421 16.80 13.61 21.73
C LEU A 421 15.85 12.49 22.15
N VAL A 422 15.62 12.31 23.46
CA VAL A 422 14.72 11.26 23.94
C VAL A 422 13.84 11.79 25.06
N VAL A 423 12.55 11.56 24.94
CA VAL A 423 11.58 11.72 26.03
C VAL A 423 11.06 10.35 26.42
N ASN A 424 11.54 9.81 27.54
CA ASN A 424 11.07 8.54 28.10
C ASN A 424 10.06 8.79 29.25
N GLU A 425 8.77 8.71 28.94
CA GLU A 425 7.68 8.86 29.92
C GLU A 425 7.26 7.51 30.53
N THR A 426 8.11 6.47 30.39
CA THR A 426 7.87 5.13 30.95
C THR A 426 8.68 4.92 32.21
N ASP A 427 8.27 3.94 33.03
CA ASP A 427 9.02 3.52 34.22
C ASP A 427 10.17 2.54 33.90
N GLN A 428 10.42 2.23 32.62
CA GLN A 428 11.45 1.29 32.18
C GLN A 428 12.68 2.03 31.65
N PRO A 429 13.90 1.61 32.03
CA PRO A 429 15.12 2.23 31.49
C PRO A 429 15.30 1.89 30.01
N LEU A 430 15.50 2.92 29.19
CA LEU A 430 15.86 2.77 27.78
C LEU A 430 17.38 2.65 27.64
N LYS A 431 17.86 1.62 26.95
CA LYS A 431 19.25 1.53 26.50
C LYS A 431 19.39 2.13 25.10
N ALA A 432 20.06 3.26 25.02
CA ALA A 432 20.27 4.05 23.80
C ALA A 432 21.75 4.43 23.60
N GLY A 433 22.66 3.55 24.00
CA GLY A 433 24.09 3.71 23.72
C GLY A 433 24.42 3.57 22.23
N ARG A 434 25.62 4.03 21.86
CA ARG A 434 26.22 3.93 20.52
C ARG A 434 25.42 4.63 19.44
N ASN A 435 24.79 5.75 19.75
CA ASN A 435 24.18 6.67 18.78
C ASN A 435 25.06 7.92 18.63
N TRP A 436 25.05 8.53 17.45
CA TRP A 436 25.58 9.88 17.25
C TRP A 436 24.45 10.87 17.54
N TRP A 437 24.56 11.57 18.66
CA TRP A 437 23.55 12.53 19.12
C TRP A 437 23.73 13.95 18.57
N GLY A 438 24.54 14.10 17.51
CA GLY A 438 24.85 15.39 16.88
C GLY A 438 26.05 16.12 17.50
N THR A 439 26.58 15.64 18.63
CA THR A 439 27.68 16.27 19.37
C THR A 439 28.41 15.25 20.25
N THR A 440 29.64 15.57 20.66
CA THR A 440 30.40 14.86 21.70
C THR A 440 30.28 15.52 23.07
N GLU A 441 29.58 16.65 23.18
CA GLU A 441 29.42 17.39 24.43
C GLU A 441 28.38 16.71 25.35
N ILE A 442 28.86 16.07 26.42
CA ILE A 442 28.03 15.35 27.40
C ILE A 442 26.90 16.23 27.96
N ALA A 443 27.14 17.52 28.21
CA ALA A 443 26.13 18.42 28.76
C ALA A 443 24.95 18.62 27.79
N VAL A 444 25.23 18.76 26.49
CA VAL A 444 24.21 18.90 25.45
C VAL A 444 23.41 17.60 25.32
N ILE A 445 24.09 16.45 25.23
CA ILE A 445 23.42 15.14 25.17
C ILE A 445 22.52 14.96 26.38
N THR A 446 23.05 15.20 27.59
CA THR A 446 22.29 15.08 28.85
C THR A 446 21.06 15.98 28.85
N SER A 447 21.19 17.23 28.41
CA SER A 447 20.06 18.18 28.37
C SER A 447 18.96 17.80 27.36
N GLY A 448 19.32 17.04 26.32
CA GLY A 448 18.37 16.53 25.33
C GLY A 448 17.64 15.25 25.75
N MET A 449 17.94 14.69 26.92
CA MET A 449 17.32 13.46 27.44
C MET A 449 16.37 13.78 28.59
N SER A 450 15.21 13.14 28.60
CA SER A 450 14.24 13.18 29.70
C SER A 450 13.79 11.78 30.09
N GLY A 451 13.68 11.52 31.39
CA GLY A 451 13.33 10.21 31.95
C GLY A 451 14.51 9.24 32.06
N LEU A 452 14.21 7.95 32.23
CA LEU A 452 15.22 6.90 32.44
C LEU A 452 15.88 6.50 31.11
N VAL A 453 16.95 7.18 30.72
CA VAL A 453 17.68 6.94 29.46
C VAL A 453 19.16 6.70 29.72
N ASP A 454 19.63 5.51 29.38
CA ASP A 454 21.03 5.10 29.39
C ASP A 454 21.61 5.24 27.97
N TRP A 455 22.19 6.41 27.68
CA TRP A 455 22.72 6.78 26.36
C TRP A 455 24.24 6.60 26.23
N ASP A 456 24.93 6.27 27.33
CA ASP A 456 26.39 6.18 27.38
C ASP A 456 26.86 4.75 27.02
N PRO A 457 27.92 4.57 26.22
CA PRO A 457 28.67 5.59 25.49
C PRO A 457 27.93 6.10 24.25
N ALA A 458 27.93 7.41 24.02
CA ALA A 458 27.60 7.99 22.73
C ALA A 458 28.71 7.72 21.70
N LEU A 459 28.38 7.76 20.40
CA LEU A 459 29.42 7.80 19.36
C LEU A 459 30.19 9.11 19.45
N ASN A 460 31.49 9.06 19.24
CA ASN A 460 32.38 10.22 19.35
C ASN A 460 32.69 10.90 18.00
N PHE A 461 31.97 10.50 16.94
CA PHE A 461 32.08 11.05 15.59
C PHE A 461 30.75 10.87 14.84
N ASP A 462 30.52 11.71 13.82
CA ASP A 462 29.38 11.55 12.92
C ASP A 462 29.66 10.38 11.95
N PRO A 463 28.89 9.29 12.03
CA PRO A 463 29.10 8.10 11.20
C PRO A 463 28.81 8.29 9.71
N ARG A 464 28.19 9.41 9.31
CA ARG A 464 28.02 9.77 7.90
C ARG A 464 29.33 10.27 7.27
N LEU A 465 30.30 10.67 8.09
CA LEU A 465 31.61 11.04 7.61
C LEU A 465 32.42 9.76 7.31
N PRO A 466 33.15 9.71 6.17
CA PRO A 466 33.96 8.56 5.84
C PRO A 466 35.07 8.41 6.88
N VAL A 467 35.02 7.31 7.63
CA VAL A 467 36.06 6.93 8.58
C VAL A 467 36.52 5.53 8.24
N ASP A 468 37.68 5.45 7.59
CA ASP A 468 38.38 4.20 7.34
C ASP A 468 38.88 3.60 8.66
N PHE A 469 39.07 2.29 8.71
CA PHE A 469 39.78 1.67 9.81
C PHE A 469 41.29 1.96 9.68
N PHE A 470 41.84 2.80 10.54
CA PHE A 470 43.20 3.35 10.37
C PHE A 470 43.96 3.49 11.69
N LEU A 471 45.25 3.18 11.66
CA LEU A 471 46.20 3.42 12.76
C LEU A 471 47.27 4.40 12.29
N ALA A 472 47.26 5.62 12.85
CA ALA A 472 48.18 6.69 12.48
C ALA A 472 49.60 6.41 12.97
N GLN A 473 50.58 7.04 12.32
CA GLN A 473 51.93 7.14 12.87
C GLN A 473 51.89 8.01 14.14
N ASN A 474 52.49 7.54 15.23
CA ASN A 474 52.58 8.29 16.48
C ASN A 474 53.30 9.64 16.25
N PHE A 475 52.88 10.69 16.93
CA PHE A 475 53.50 12.01 16.84
C PHE A 475 53.72 12.64 18.24
N PRO A 476 54.94 13.13 18.55
CA PRO A 476 56.14 13.08 17.71
C PRO A 476 56.71 11.65 17.58
N ASN A 477 57.45 11.39 16.50
CA ASN A 477 58.27 10.18 16.32
C ASN A 477 59.59 10.53 15.59
N PRO A 478 60.77 10.37 16.20
CA PRO A 478 61.00 9.90 17.56
C PRO A 478 60.44 10.83 18.65
N PHE A 479 60.22 10.32 19.86
CA PHE A 479 59.79 11.13 21.01
C PHE A 479 60.67 10.91 22.24
N ASN A 480 60.67 11.87 23.18
CA ASN A 480 61.49 11.85 24.38
C ASN A 480 60.75 11.83 25.73
N SER A 481 59.55 12.40 25.81
CA SER A 481 58.78 12.53 27.05
C SER A 481 57.38 11.90 26.96
N GLY A 482 56.77 11.92 25.78
CA GLY A 482 55.52 11.23 25.47
C GLY A 482 55.19 11.35 23.98
N THR A 483 54.25 10.54 23.53
CA THR A 483 53.76 10.56 22.14
C THR A 483 52.27 10.30 22.09
N THR A 484 51.62 10.83 21.06
CA THR A 484 50.20 10.64 20.79
C THR A 484 50.03 9.66 19.65
N ILE A 485 49.11 8.71 19.81
CA ILE A 485 48.71 7.73 18.80
C ILE A 485 47.23 7.95 18.49
N ASP A 486 46.96 8.36 17.26
CA ASP A 486 45.61 8.51 16.73
C ASP A 486 45.21 7.25 15.96
N PHE A 487 43.97 6.80 16.09
CA PHE A 487 43.41 5.72 15.31
C PHE A 487 41.91 5.85 15.15
N THR A 488 41.37 5.19 14.14
CA THR A 488 39.95 5.20 13.80
C THR A 488 39.43 3.78 13.62
N VAL A 489 38.19 3.59 14.05
CA VAL A 489 37.48 2.30 14.05
C VAL A 489 36.19 2.50 13.27
N SER A 490 36.11 1.92 12.08
CA SER A 490 34.95 2.08 11.19
C SER A 490 33.72 1.29 11.64
N LEU A 491 32.54 1.73 11.20
CA LEU A 491 31.26 1.04 11.39
C LEU A 491 31.11 -0.22 10.54
N LEU A 492 31.65 -0.19 9.31
CA LEU A 492 31.36 -1.19 8.28
C LEU A 492 32.16 -2.49 8.44
N GLU A 493 33.24 -2.45 9.21
CA GLU A 493 34.21 -3.55 9.28
C GLU A 493 34.10 -4.41 10.54
N ILE A 494 33.11 -4.15 11.40
CA ILE A 494 33.02 -4.85 12.69
C ILE A 494 31.62 -5.37 12.96
N SER A 495 31.47 -6.69 12.81
CA SER A 495 30.45 -7.45 13.51
C SER A 495 30.83 -7.49 14.99
N LEU A 496 30.64 -6.37 15.71
CA LEU A 496 30.90 -6.26 17.15
C LEU A 496 29.93 -7.19 17.88
N SER A 497 30.36 -8.43 18.11
CA SER A 497 29.67 -9.30 19.04
C SER A 497 29.69 -8.64 20.42
N THR A 498 28.61 -8.79 21.18
CA THR A 498 28.51 -8.24 22.54
C THR A 498 29.66 -8.80 23.39
N GLY A 499 30.64 -7.95 23.75
CA GLY A 499 31.76 -8.30 24.61
C GLY A 499 33.16 -8.16 24.00
N GLU A 500 33.28 -7.85 22.70
CA GLU A 500 34.58 -7.56 22.10
C GLU A 500 35.23 -6.29 22.69
N ARG A 501 36.54 -6.36 22.93
CA ARG A 501 37.35 -5.22 23.38
C ARG A 501 38.28 -4.77 22.27
N MET A 502 38.64 -3.49 22.33
CA MET A 502 39.76 -2.97 21.60
C MET A 502 40.90 -2.58 22.52
N THR A 503 42.12 -2.92 22.11
CA THR A 503 43.34 -2.65 22.87
C THR A 503 44.40 -2.00 22.00
N LEU A 504 45.19 -1.12 22.61
CA LEU A 504 46.42 -0.59 22.02
C LEU A 504 47.59 -1.00 22.92
N ASP A 505 48.39 -1.94 22.42
CA ASP A 505 49.50 -2.54 23.17
C ASP A 505 50.83 -2.04 22.59
N VAL A 506 51.72 -1.52 23.44
CA VAL A 506 53.11 -1.22 23.08
C VAL A 506 53.96 -2.45 23.34
N ARG A 507 54.78 -2.86 22.37
CA ARG A 507 55.59 -4.08 22.37
C ARG A 507 57.04 -3.80 21.98
N THR A 508 57.97 -4.60 22.50
CA THR A 508 59.38 -4.61 22.08
C THR A 508 59.53 -5.18 20.67
N ILE A 509 60.72 -5.06 20.07
CA ILE A 509 61.04 -5.70 18.78
C ILE A 509 60.91 -7.22 18.79
N THR A 510 61.01 -7.85 19.97
CA THR A 510 60.81 -9.30 20.16
C THR A 510 59.35 -9.67 20.41
N GLY A 511 58.42 -8.71 20.38
CA GLY A 511 56.98 -8.91 20.59
C GLY A 511 56.54 -8.91 22.07
N GLY A 512 57.47 -8.73 23.01
CA GLY A 512 57.18 -8.65 24.43
C GLY A 512 56.34 -7.41 24.77
N LEU A 513 55.28 -7.59 25.57
CA LEU A 513 54.43 -6.48 26.00
C LEU A 513 55.22 -5.53 26.89
N VAL A 514 55.23 -4.24 26.53
CA VAL A 514 55.82 -3.15 27.32
C VAL A 514 54.74 -2.54 28.20
N ARG A 515 53.59 -2.23 27.61
CA ARG A 515 52.42 -1.68 28.29
C ARG A 515 51.19 -1.71 27.40
N ARG A 516 50.04 -2.06 27.95
CA ARG A 516 48.73 -1.71 27.37
C ARG A 516 48.39 -0.26 27.69
N ILE A 517 48.27 0.58 26.67
CA ILE A 517 48.04 2.03 26.81
C ILE A 517 46.59 2.43 26.57
N PHE A 518 45.78 1.52 26.04
CA PHE A 518 44.34 1.73 25.84
C PHE A 518 43.61 0.39 25.90
N GLU A 519 42.46 0.38 26.57
CA GLU A 519 41.53 -0.75 26.60
C GLU A 519 40.11 -0.23 26.78
N GLN A 520 39.20 -0.58 25.86
CA GLN A 520 37.77 -0.33 26.06
C GLN A 520 36.90 -1.35 25.32
N ALA A 521 35.60 -1.35 25.60
CA ALA A 521 34.62 -2.07 24.78
C ALA A 521 34.70 -1.55 23.34
N ALA A 522 34.74 -2.46 22.38
CA ALA A 522 34.90 -2.10 20.99
C ALA A 522 33.66 -1.32 20.51
N ALA A 523 33.93 -0.16 19.94
CA ALA A 523 32.95 0.80 19.45
C ALA A 523 33.55 1.53 18.25
N PRO A 524 32.73 1.89 17.25
CA PRO A 524 33.15 2.78 16.19
C PRO A 524 33.57 4.12 16.77
N GLY A 525 34.65 4.71 16.25
CA GLY A 525 35.13 5.97 16.80
C GLY A 525 36.43 6.49 16.22
N ILE A 526 36.71 7.74 16.56
CA ILE A 526 38.03 8.37 16.40
C ILE A 526 38.67 8.45 17.78
N TYR A 527 39.86 7.90 17.93
CA TYR A 527 40.54 7.75 19.21
C TYR A 527 41.91 8.40 19.20
N ARG A 528 42.26 8.98 20.35
CA ARG A 528 43.55 9.60 20.61
C ARG A 528 44.07 9.09 21.94
N VAL A 529 45.23 8.43 21.92
CA VAL A 529 45.83 7.82 23.11
C VAL A 529 47.21 8.43 23.35
N LEU A 530 47.48 8.81 24.59
CA LEU A 530 48.80 9.28 25.02
C LEU A 530 49.60 8.12 25.62
N TRP A 531 50.85 7.96 25.19
CA TRP A 531 51.82 7.14 25.88
C TRP A 531 52.95 8.03 26.45
N ASP A 532 53.20 7.90 27.74
CA ASP A 532 54.25 8.61 28.51
C ASP A 532 55.65 7.98 28.37
N GLY A 533 55.79 7.01 27.46
CA GLY A 533 57.02 6.25 27.26
C GLY A 533 57.36 5.31 28.41
N ARG A 534 56.45 5.02 29.35
CA ARG A 534 56.72 4.12 30.49
C ARG A 534 56.15 2.72 30.28
N ASP A 535 56.80 1.74 30.88
CA ASP A 535 56.30 0.36 30.96
C ASP A 535 55.21 0.21 32.04
N GLU A 536 54.67 -1.00 32.20
CA GLU A 536 53.66 -1.31 33.22
C GLU A 536 54.12 -1.10 34.67
N THR A 537 55.43 -1.10 34.93
CA THR A 537 56.00 -0.85 36.25
C THR A 537 56.26 0.63 36.51
N GLY A 538 55.90 1.51 35.57
CA GLY A 538 56.13 2.94 35.63
C GLY A 538 57.57 3.36 35.31
N ARG A 539 58.43 2.42 34.89
CA ARG A 539 59.81 2.73 34.51
C ARG A 539 59.85 3.28 33.09
N ALA A 540 60.81 4.16 32.84
CA ALA A 540 61.05 4.70 31.52
C ALA A 540 61.46 3.58 30.54
N ALA A 541 60.75 3.44 29.43
CA ALA A 541 61.20 2.61 28.32
C ALA A 541 62.55 3.14 27.79
N ALA A 542 63.48 2.24 27.54
CA ALA A 542 64.81 2.57 27.03
C ALA A 542 64.75 3.21 25.64
N SER A 543 65.79 3.95 25.26
CA SER A 543 65.94 4.42 23.88
C SER A 543 65.95 3.22 22.92
N GLY A 544 65.15 3.28 21.87
CA GLY A 544 65.04 2.16 20.94
C GLY A 544 63.78 2.16 20.08
N VAL A 545 63.66 1.13 19.25
CA VAL A 545 62.51 0.90 18.38
C VAL A 545 61.52 -0.01 19.09
N TYR A 546 60.25 0.38 19.05
CA TYR A 546 59.12 -0.39 19.56
C TYR A 546 58.02 -0.46 18.51
N PHE A 547 57.03 -1.32 18.75
CA PHE A 547 55.83 -1.40 17.96
C PHE A 547 54.61 -1.13 18.84
N TYR A 548 53.58 -0.56 18.26
CA TYR A 548 52.28 -0.50 18.88
C TYR A 548 51.26 -1.19 17.99
N GLU A 549 50.37 -1.94 18.63
CA GLU A 549 49.41 -2.82 17.99
C GLU A 549 47.99 -2.45 18.42
N LEU A 550 47.18 -1.98 17.47
CA LEU A 550 45.74 -1.84 17.65
C LEU A 550 45.08 -3.18 17.35
N SER A 551 44.31 -3.68 18.30
CA SER A 551 43.56 -4.92 18.19
C SER A 551 42.07 -4.65 18.35
N VAL A 552 41.25 -5.01 17.36
CA VAL A 552 39.78 -4.92 17.42
C VAL A 552 39.18 -6.18 16.79
N GLY A 553 38.56 -7.05 17.59
CA GLY A 553 38.03 -8.33 17.10
C GLY A 553 39.12 -9.16 16.39
N PRO A 554 38.94 -9.58 15.11
CA PRO A 554 39.98 -10.25 14.32
C PRO A 554 41.01 -9.30 13.69
N ILE A 555 40.74 -7.99 13.66
CA ILE A 555 41.59 -7.01 12.97
C ILE A 555 42.77 -6.63 13.87
N ARG A 556 43.97 -6.59 13.28
CA ARG A 556 45.22 -6.19 13.92
C ARG A 556 45.94 -5.20 13.03
N LEU A 557 46.28 -4.02 13.55
CA LEU A 557 47.14 -3.06 12.87
C LEU A 557 48.37 -2.78 13.71
N LEU A 558 49.53 -2.79 13.07
CA LEU A 558 50.82 -2.60 13.72
C LEU A 558 51.55 -1.41 13.10
N ARG A 559 52.16 -0.59 13.94
CA ARG A 559 53.02 0.53 13.53
C ARG A 559 54.27 0.57 14.39
N ARG A 560 55.35 1.10 13.81
CA ARG A 560 56.65 1.26 14.47
C ARG A 560 56.73 2.64 15.11
N LEU A 561 57.31 2.75 16.31
CA LEU A 561 57.69 4.00 16.94
C LEU A 561 59.16 3.97 17.42
N THR A 562 59.73 5.13 17.74
CA THR A 562 61.09 5.28 18.25
C THR A 562 61.11 6.17 19.50
N VAL A 563 61.73 5.67 20.56
CA VAL A 563 61.92 6.36 21.85
C VAL A 563 63.36 6.88 21.93
N LEU A 564 63.55 8.11 22.40
CA LEU A 564 64.84 8.73 22.72
C LEU A 564 64.85 9.18 24.19
N ARG A 565 65.81 8.74 24.99
CA ARG A 565 65.97 9.11 26.40
C ARG A 565 67.21 9.93 26.64
#